data_AF-A0A3A0VEE4-F1
#
_entry.id   AF-A0A3A0VEE4-F1
#
_cell.length_a   1.000
_cell.length_b   1.000
_cell.length_c   1.000
_cell.angle_alpha   90.00
_cell.angle_beta   90.00
_cell.angle_gamma   90.00
#
_symmetry.space_group_name_H-M   'P 1'
#
loop_
_entity.id
_entity.type
_entity.pdbx_description
1 polymer ?
#
loop_
_entity_poly.entity_id
_entity_poly.type
_entity_poly.pdbx_seq_one_letter_code
_entity_poly.pdbx_strand_id
1 'polypeptide(L)' 'GTETFITFPYTQTHVDMPDAEKDKRGIDEYLIRLSIGIEDYEDIEQDIIQALEKSKQGVIS' A
#
# COMPACT_ATOMS: atom_id res chain seq x y z
N GLY A 1 -0.09 -9.74 10.70
CA GLY A 1 0.76 -10.40 11.72
C GLY A 1 0.56 -9.66 13.01
N THR A 2 1.44 -9.84 14.01
CA THR A 2 1.47 -8.92 15.15
C THR A 2 1.98 -7.54 14.76
N GLU A 3 2.78 -7.47 13.70
CA GLU A 3 3.35 -6.23 13.14
C GLU A 3 2.55 -5.75 11.92
N THR A 4 2.47 -4.43 11.77
CA THR A 4 1.92 -3.75 10.61
C THR A 4 2.87 -3.88 9.42
N PHE A 5 2.34 -4.22 8.25
CA PHE A 5 3.13 -4.25 7.02
C PHE A 5 2.32 -3.83 5.79
N ILE A 6 3.04 -3.34 4.78
CA ILE A 6 2.51 -2.88 3.50
C ILE A 6 2.99 -3.79 2.38
N THR A 7 2.13 -4.04 1.40
CA THR A 7 2.47 -4.76 0.17
C THR A 7 1.91 -4.06 -1.06
N PHE A 8 2.57 -4.23 -2.19
CA PHE A 8 2.15 -3.75 -3.50
C PHE A 8 1.63 -4.93 -4.33
N PRO A 9 0.31 -5.17 -4.38
CA PRO A 9 -0.23 -6.39 -4.97
C PRO A 9 0.12 -6.56 -6.45
N TYR A 10 0.18 -5.46 -7.19
CA TYR A 10 0.47 -5.42 -8.62
C TYR A 10 1.86 -6.02 -8.96
N THR A 11 2.88 -5.69 -8.16
CA THR A 11 4.28 -6.07 -8.40
C THR A 11 4.78 -7.22 -7.53
N GLN A 12 4.06 -7.58 -6.46
CA GLN A 12 4.54 -8.56 -5.48
C GLN A 12 3.67 -9.82 -5.43
N THR A 13 2.38 -9.69 -5.11
CA THR A 13 1.56 -10.87 -4.77
C THR A 13 0.79 -11.44 -5.97
N HIS A 14 0.58 -10.65 -7.02
CA HIS A 14 -0.16 -11.07 -8.22
C HIS A 14 0.70 -10.94 -9.49
N VAL A 15 2.03 -11.00 -9.38
CA VAL A 15 2.94 -10.74 -10.51
C VAL A 15 2.69 -11.69 -11.69
N ASP A 16 2.30 -12.93 -11.40
CA ASP A 16 2.04 -13.98 -12.40
C ASP A 16 0.66 -13.83 -13.08
N MET A 17 -0.17 -12.88 -12.64
CA MET A 17 -1.46 -12.58 -13.26
C MET A 17 -1.26 -11.68 -14.49
N PRO A 18 -1.93 -11.96 -15.63
CA PRO A 18 -1.91 -11.05 -16.76
C PRO A 18 -2.49 -9.67 -16.38
N ASP A 19 -1.90 -8.58 -16.88
CA ASP A 19 -2.28 -7.22 -16.51
C ASP A 19 -3.77 -6.92 -16.76
N ALA A 20 -4.33 -7.42 -17.88
CA ALA A 20 -5.76 -7.29 -18.18
C ALA A 20 -6.68 -7.94 -17.13
N GLU A 21 -6.21 -8.97 -16.42
CA GLU A 21 -6.96 -9.60 -15.35
C GLU A 21 -6.79 -8.86 -14.02
N LYS A 22 -5.61 -8.27 -13.76
CA LYS A 22 -5.38 -7.37 -12.62
C LYS A 22 -6.29 -6.15 -12.72
N ASP A 23 -6.33 -5.50 -13.88
CA ASP A 23 -7.17 -4.34 -14.17
C ASP A 23 -8.65 -4.64 -13.95
N LYS A 24 -9.12 -5.80 -14.44
CA LYS A 24 -10.51 -6.24 -14.27
C LYS A 24 -10.90 -6.45 -12.81
N ARG A 25 -9.93 -6.79 -11.95
CA ARG A 25 -10.12 -7.00 -10.51
C ARG A 25 -9.88 -5.71 -9.69
N GLY A 26 -9.55 -4.60 -10.35
CA GLY A 26 -9.21 -3.33 -9.69
C GLY A 26 -7.86 -3.36 -8.98
N ILE A 27 -6.96 -4.27 -9.38
CA ILE A 27 -5.58 -4.32 -8.90
C ILE A 27 -4.75 -3.49 -9.87
N ASP A 28 -4.64 -2.20 -9.62
CA ASP A 28 -3.80 -1.30 -10.42
C ASP A 28 -2.42 -1.10 -9.80
N GLU A 29 -1.53 -0.40 -10.51
CA GLU A 29 -0.17 -0.10 -10.08
C GLU A 29 -0.08 0.84 -8.85
N TYR A 30 -1.19 1.48 -8.49
CA TYR A 30 -1.29 2.41 -7.37
C TYR A 30 -1.92 1.77 -6.13
N LEU A 31 -2.41 0.53 -6.25
CA LEU A 31 -3.03 -0.19 -5.14
C LEU A 31 -2.01 -0.53 -4.07
N ILE A 32 -2.24 0.00 -2.87
CA ILE A 32 -1.47 -0.32 -1.67
C ILE A 32 -2.33 -1.21 -0.77
N ARG A 33 -1.80 -2.36 -0.35
CA ARG A 33 -2.47 -3.24 0.62
C ARG A 33 -1.78 -3.14 1.97
N LEU A 34 -2.51 -2.64 2.95
CA LEU A 34 -2.08 -2.51 4.34
C LEU A 34 -2.64 -3.65 5.18
N SER A 35 -1.77 -4.36 5.89
CA SER A 35 -2.15 -5.32 6.93
C SER A 35 -1.81 -4.70 8.27
N ILE A 36 -2.83 -4.25 9.00
CA ILE A 36 -2.68 -3.65 10.32
C ILE A 36 -2.33 -4.72 11.36
N GLY A 37 -1.29 -4.44 12.14
CA GLY A 37 -0.87 -5.24 13.28
C GLY A 37 -1.64 -4.90 14.56
N ILE A 38 -1.03 -5.14 15.71
CA ILE A 38 -1.61 -4.88 17.03
C ILE A 38 -0.82 -3.81 17.80
N GLU A 39 -0.06 -2.99 17.09
CA GLU A 39 0.67 -1.86 17.68
C GLU A 39 -0.28 -0.78 18.21
N ASP A 40 0.28 0.24 18.88
CA ASP A 40 -0.49 1.38 19.36
C ASP A 40 -1.15 2.11 18.18
N TYR A 41 -2.41 2.48 18.36
CA TYR A 41 -3.18 3.21 17.36
C TYR A 41 -2.50 4.54 16.99
N GLU A 42 -1.97 5.26 17.98
CA GLU A 42 -1.38 6.59 17.76
C GLU A 42 -0.11 6.50 16.91
N ASP A 43 0.70 5.46 17.11
CA ASP A 43 1.90 5.21 16.32
C ASP A 43 1.56 4.90 14.86
N ILE A 44 0.56 4.03 14.63
CA ILE A 44 0.10 3.66 13.28
C ILE A 44 -0.49 4.89 12.56
N GLU A 45 -1.30 5.69 13.25
CA GLU A 45 -1.90 6.90 12.69
C GLU A 45 -0.83 7.91 12.27
N GLN A 46 0.14 8.19 13.14
CA GLN A 46 1.21 9.14 12.88
C GLN A 46 2.10 8.69 11.71
N ASP A 47 2.42 7.39 11.62
CA ASP A 47 3.25 6.87 10.53
C ASP A 47 2.55 6.99 9.17
N ILE A 48 1.26 6.63 9.10
CA ILE A 48 0.45 6.75 7.87
C ILE A 48 0.32 8.22 7.45
N ILE A 49 0.00 9.12 8.38
CA ILE A 49 -0.14 10.56 8.08
C ILE A 49 1.18 11.10 7.55
N GLN A 50 2.28 10.82 8.23
CA GLN A 50 3.60 11.27 7.80
C GLN A 50 3.95 10.76 6.40
N ALA A 51 3.68 9.48 6.10
CA ALA A 51 3.93 8.90 4.79
C ALA A 51 3.10 9.58 3.68
N LEU A 52 1.82 9.87 3.94
CA LEU A 52 0.93 10.56 3.01
C LEU A 52 1.31 12.03 2.80
N GLU A 53 1.89 12.70 3.79
CA GLU A 53 2.42 14.05 3.63
C GLU A 53 3.69 14.06 2.78
N LYS A 54 4.61 13.11 3.02
CA LYS A 54 5.85 12.96 2.25
C LYS A 54 5.58 12.55 0.80
N SER A 55 4.58 11.71 0.54
CA SER A 55 4.26 11.28 -0.84
C SER A 55 3.88 12.42 -1.77
N LYS A 56 3.30 13.51 -1.23
CA LYS A 56 2.94 14.72 -1.99
C LYS A 56 4.16 15.48 -2.52
N GLN A 57 5.34 15.31 -1.92
CA GLN A 57 6.55 16.02 -2.34
C GLN A 57 7.11 15.52 -3.69
N GLY A 58 6.75 14.31 -4.12
CA GLY A 58 7.21 13.72 -5.40
C GLY A 58 6.25 13.92 -6.59
N VAL A 59 5.05 14.48 -6.38
CA VAL A 59 4.03 14.69 -7.44
C VAL A 59 4.11 16.10 -8.02
N ILE A 60 4.99 16.96 -7.49
CA ILE A 60 5.29 18.30 -8.03
C ILE A 60 6.52 18.18 -8.93
N SER A 61 6.36 17.63 -10.14
CA SER A 61 7.25 17.81 -11.30
C SER A 61 6.52 17.46 -12.57
#